data_AF-A0A482V1D4-F1
#
_entry.id   AF-A0A482V1D4-F1
#
_cell.length_a   1.000
_cell.length_b   1.000
_cell.length_c   1.000
_cell.angle_alpha   90.00
_cell.angle_beta   90.00
_cell.angle_gamma   90.00
#
_symmetry.space_group_name_H-M   'P 1'
#
loop_
_entity.id
_entity.type
_entity.pdbx_description
1 polymer ?
#
loop_
_entity_poly.entity_id
_entity_poly.type
_entity_poly.pdbx_seq_one_letter_code
_entity_poly.pdbx_strand_id
1 'polypeptide(L)'
;MTYEVFEQDEIKYVKYREAIAKAIWDVCMGMSEGHGDDVYGGEHGHGSQCIRIAVLGAGRGPLIAASLSALQDVNQLHHTSHTIHVLGVEKNPNAVITLRNRQVTEQWGERVQVLG
;
A
#
# COMPACT_ATOMS: atom_id res chain seq x y z
N MET A 1 23.35 7.62 5.58
CA MET A 1 23.34 7.56 7.06
C MET A 1 21.95 7.77 7.67
N THR A 2 21.11 8.71 7.20
CA THR A 2 19.85 9.03 7.90
C THR A 2 18.73 7.99 7.77
N TYR A 3 18.46 7.45 6.57
CA TYR A 3 17.36 6.48 6.37
C TYR A 3 17.52 5.16 7.11
N GLU A 4 18.76 4.73 7.32
CA GLU A 4 19.10 3.44 7.93
C GLU A 4 18.71 3.39 9.41
N VAL A 5 18.95 4.49 10.13
CA VAL A 5 18.49 4.66 11.51
C VAL A 5 16.97 4.63 11.60
N PHE A 6 16.27 5.26 10.65
CA PHE A 6 14.80 5.21 10.62
C PHE A 6 14.23 3.84 10.27
N GLU A 7 14.98 2.96 9.61
CA GLU A 7 14.51 1.64 9.21
C GLU A 7 14.70 0.57 10.29
N GLN A 8 15.52 0.82 11.31
CA GLN A 8 15.72 -0.09 12.43
C GLN A 8 14.59 -0.07 13.47
N ASP A 9 13.69 0.92 13.42
CA ASP A 9 12.50 0.94 14.27
C ASP A 9 11.42 0.01 13.71
N GLU A 10 11.52 -1.26 14.03
CA GLU A 10 10.57 -2.29 13.61
C GLU A 10 9.16 -2.02 14.15
N ILE A 11 9.05 -1.49 15.38
CA ILE A 11 7.77 -1.21 16.03
C ILE A 11 6.97 -0.22 15.20
N LYS A 12 7.61 0.85 14.71
CA LYS A 12 6.97 1.82 13.84
C LYS A 12 6.33 1.16 12.62
N TYR A 13 7.07 0.33 11.87
CA TYR A 13 6.54 -0.27 10.63
C TYR A 13 5.47 -1.32 10.91
N VAL A 14 5.56 -2.06 12.02
CA VAL A 14 4.48 -2.95 12.47
C VAL A 14 3.21 -2.13 12.74
N LYS A 15 3.32 -1.01 13.45
CA LYS A 15 2.17 -0.15 13.76
C LYS A 15 1.56 0.50 12.52
N TYR A 16 2.39 0.90 11.55
CA TYR A 16 1.89 1.37 10.25
C TYR A 16 1.14 0.27 9.50
N ARG A 17 1.69 -0.95 9.42
CA ARG A 17 1.01 -2.07 8.77
C ARG A 17 -0.34 -2.38 9.41
N GLU A 18 -0.40 -2.45 10.74
CA GLU A 18 -1.65 -2.66 11.49
C GLU A 18 -2.68 -1.56 11.22
N ALA A 19 -2.26 -0.29 11.21
CA ALA A 19 -3.14 0.84 10.94
C ALA A 19 -3.67 0.81 9.49
N ILE A 20 -2.80 0.51 8.52
CA ILE A 20 -3.18 0.40 7.11
C ILE A 20 -4.16 -0.76 6.91
N ALA A 21 -3.91 -1.93 7.52
CA ALA A 21 -4.80 -3.08 7.41
C ALA A 21 -6.21 -2.77 7.93
N LYS A 22 -6.32 -2.08 9.06
CA LYS A 22 -7.61 -1.60 9.59
C LYS A 22 -8.30 -0.64 8.62
N ALA A 23 -7.57 0.34 8.09
CA ALA A 23 -8.12 1.30 7.13
C ALA A 23 -8.60 0.62 5.84
N ILE A 24 -7.85 -0.37 5.33
CA ILE A 24 -8.26 -1.16 4.16
C ILE A 24 -9.58 -1.88 4.46
N TRP A 25 -9.67 -2.55 5.60
CA TRP A 25 -10.89 -3.26 6.00
C TRP A 25 -12.09 -2.32 6.13
N ASP A 26 -11.90 -1.19 6.79
CA ASP A 26 -12.95 -0.18 6.96
C ASP A 26 -13.42 0.39 5.62
N VAL A 27 -12.51 0.60 4.65
CA VAL A 27 -12.87 1.01 3.28
C VAL A 27 -13.66 -0.09 2.58
N CYS A 28 -13.20 -1.34 2.65
CA CYS A 28 -13.89 -2.47 2.01
C CYS A 28 -15.32 -2.67 2.55
N MET A 29 -15.52 -2.43 3.85
CA MET A 29 -16.83 -2.58 4.50
C MET A 29 -17.71 -1.32 4.36
N GLY A 30 -17.12 -0.13 4.43
CA GLY A 30 -17.83 1.15 4.40
C GLY A 30 -18.28 1.60 3.00
N MET A 31 -17.65 1.11 1.93
CA MET A 31 -18.09 1.38 0.55
C MET A 31 -19.47 0.79 0.19
N SER A 32 -20.11 0.06 1.11
CA SER A 32 -21.52 -0.35 0.99
C SER A 32 -22.51 0.82 1.13
N GLU A 33 -22.09 1.99 1.62
CA GLU A 33 -22.98 3.14 1.87
C GLU A 33 -22.43 4.46 1.28
N GLY A 34 -22.38 4.57 -0.05
CA GLY A 34 -22.52 5.87 -0.73
C GLY A 34 -21.26 6.70 -1.00
N HIS A 35 -20.61 6.47 -2.14
CA HIS A 35 -20.34 7.47 -3.17
C HIS A 35 -19.72 6.74 -4.36
N GLY A 36 -20.54 6.50 -5.37
CA GLY A 36 -20.05 6.09 -6.67
C GLY A 36 -19.39 7.28 -7.33
N ASP A 37 -18.07 7.21 -7.51
CA ASP A 37 -17.46 7.53 -8.80
C ASP A 37 -16.03 6.99 -8.80
N ASP A 38 -15.86 5.89 -9.54
CA ASP A 38 -14.65 5.47 -10.26
C ASP A 38 -14.72 3.96 -10.55
N VAL A 39 -15.62 3.64 -11.49
CA VAL A 39 -15.41 2.75 -12.64
C VAL A 39 -14.28 1.71 -12.47
N TYR A 40 -14.60 0.53 -11.92
CA TYR A 40 -14.20 -0.81 -12.40
C TYR A 40 -14.75 -1.86 -11.42
N GLY A 41 -15.92 -2.41 -11.71
CA GLY A 41 -16.47 -3.58 -10.99
C GLY A 41 -17.97 -3.44 -10.75
N GLY A 42 -18.75 -4.19 -11.53
CA GLY A 42 -20.21 -4.20 -11.46
C GLY A 42 -20.78 -4.92 -10.22
N GLU A 43 -22.09 -4.67 -10.07
CA GLU A 43 -23.13 -5.48 -9.44
C GLU A 43 -22.84 -6.09 -8.05
N HIS A 44 -23.39 -5.43 -7.03
CA HIS A 44 -23.97 -6.00 -5.81
C HIS A 44 -23.35 -7.32 -5.32
N GLY A 45 -22.26 -7.23 -4.56
CA GLY A 45 -21.72 -8.36 -3.81
C GLY A 45 -20.39 -8.02 -3.14
N HIS A 46 -19.95 -8.89 -2.23
CA HIS A 46 -18.59 -8.99 -1.68
C HIS A 46 -17.54 -9.20 -2.80
N GLY A 47 -17.41 -8.24 -3.72
CA GLY A 47 -16.53 -8.30 -4.88
C GLY A 47 -15.09 -7.95 -4.51
N SER A 48 -14.15 -8.45 -5.33
CA SER A 48 -12.77 -7.97 -5.29
C SER A 48 -12.75 -6.46 -5.61
N GLN A 49 -12.02 -5.70 -4.81
CA GLN A 49 -11.87 -4.24 -4.95
C GLN A 49 -10.40 -3.91 -5.20
N CYS A 50 -10.15 -2.80 -5.89
CA CYS A 50 -8.81 -2.26 -6.07
C CYS A 50 -8.57 -1.10 -5.11
N ILE A 51 -7.76 -1.32 -4.09
CA ILE A 51 -7.38 -0.33 -3.09
C ILE A 51 -6.26 0.55 -3.62
N ARG A 52 -6.42 1.87 -3.57
CA ARG A 52 -5.39 2.82 -3.98
C ARG A 52 -4.80 3.52 -2.75
N ILE A 53 -3.48 3.44 -2.58
CA ILE A 53 -2.76 4.06 -1.46
C ILE A 53 -1.69 5.01 -1.99
N ALA A 54 -1.60 6.23 -1.47
CA ALA A 54 -0.49 7.14 -1.75
C ALA A 54 0.43 7.22 -0.53
N VAL A 55 1.71 6.91 -0.70
CA VAL A 55 2.75 7.05 0.32
C VAL A 55 3.53 8.34 0.02
N LEU A 56 3.22 9.39 0.79
CA LEU A 56 3.87 10.70 0.68
C LEU A 56 5.16 10.72 1.51
N GLY A 57 6.30 10.84 0.85
CA GLY A 57 7.62 10.65 1.50
C GLY A 57 7.96 9.16 1.60
N ALA A 58 7.98 8.47 0.47
CA ALA A 58 8.20 7.03 0.41
C ALA A 58 9.59 6.57 0.90
N GLY A 59 10.59 7.46 0.91
CA GLY A 59 11.95 7.15 1.30
C GLY A 59 12.49 5.97 0.49
N ARG A 60 13.01 4.95 1.19
CA ARG A 60 13.49 3.70 0.56
C ARG A 60 12.43 2.59 0.54
N GLY A 61 11.17 2.95 0.71
CA GLY A 61 10.01 2.06 0.51
C GLY A 61 9.54 1.17 1.67
N PRO A 62 9.97 1.28 2.94
CA PRO A 62 9.45 0.40 3.98
C PRO A 62 7.94 0.59 4.22
N LEU A 63 7.40 1.81 4.03
CA LEU A 63 5.95 2.05 4.11
C LEU A 63 5.17 1.54 2.90
N ILE A 64 5.80 1.47 1.72
CA ILE A 64 5.21 0.82 0.54
C ILE A 64 5.11 -0.69 0.79
N ALA A 65 6.20 -1.31 1.28
CA ALA A 65 6.18 -2.72 1.67
C ALA A 65 5.12 -3.01 2.74
N ALA A 66 5.03 -2.17 3.78
CA ALA A 66 4.01 -2.28 4.81
C ALA A 66 2.58 -2.20 4.22
N SER A 67 2.35 -1.35 3.23
CA SER A 67 1.04 -1.23 2.55
C SER A 67 0.67 -2.49 1.76
N LEU A 68 1.63 -3.06 1.03
CA LEU A 68 1.43 -4.31 0.28
C LEU A 68 1.14 -5.48 1.23
N SER A 69 1.92 -5.61 2.32
CA SER A 69 1.69 -6.64 3.32
C SER A 69 0.37 -6.46 4.07
N ALA A 70 -0.04 -5.22 4.36
CA ALA A 70 -1.32 -4.96 5.02
C ALA A 70 -2.51 -5.48 4.20
N LEU A 71 -2.51 -5.31 2.86
CA LEU A 71 -3.55 -5.90 2.02
C LEU A 71 -3.51 -7.43 2.05
N GLN A 72 -2.30 -8.02 2.00
CA GLN A 72 -2.15 -9.48 2.11
C GLN A 72 -2.75 -10.00 3.42
N ASP A 73 -2.47 -9.33 4.54
CA ASP A 73 -3.02 -9.66 5.85
C ASP A 73 -4.56 -9.61 5.84
N VAL A 74 -5.15 -8.56 5.26
CA VAL A 74 -6.62 -8.41 5.12
C VAL A 74 -7.22 -9.54 4.27
N ASN A 75 -6.65 -9.79 3.09
CA ASN A 75 -7.13 -10.85 2.19
C ASN A 75 -7.06 -12.23 2.87
N GLN A 76 -5.98 -12.50 3.61
CA GLN A 76 -5.82 -13.76 4.34
C GLN A 76 -6.80 -13.88 5.50
N LEU A 77 -6.94 -12.84 6.32
CA LEU A 77 -7.77 -12.85 7.52
C LEU A 77 -9.27 -12.92 7.21
N HIS A 78 -9.70 -12.27 6.13
CA HIS A 78 -11.12 -12.14 5.77
C HIS A 78 -11.53 -12.98 4.56
N HIS A 79 -10.62 -13.82 4.03
CA HIS A 79 -10.85 -14.66 2.86
C HIS A 79 -11.35 -13.87 1.64
N THR A 80 -10.74 -12.71 1.40
CA THR A 80 -11.06 -11.83 0.27
C THR A 80 -9.94 -11.83 -0.77
N SER A 81 -10.22 -11.24 -1.94
CA SER A 81 -9.31 -11.22 -3.08
C SER A 81 -9.08 -9.80 -3.60
N HIS A 82 -9.04 -8.82 -2.71
CA HIS A 82 -8.79 -7.42 -3.08
C HIS A 82 -7.38 -7.26 -3.68
N THR A 83 -7.22 -6.24 -4.52
CA THR A 83 -5.97 -5.85 -5.15
C THR A 83 -5.54 -4.46 -4.66
N ILE A 84 -4.27 -4.09 -4.86
CA ILE A 84 -3.73 -2.80 -4.42
C ILE A 84 -2.90 -2.14 -5.51
N HIS A 85 -3.01 -0.82 -5.61
CA HIS A 85 -2.09 0.04 -6.33
C HIS A 85 -1.54 1.11 -5.37
N VAL A 86 -0.21 1.18 -5.26
CA VAL A 86 0.50 2.11 -4.37
C VAL A 86 1.26 3.16 -5.18
N LEU A 87 0.97 4.44 -4.95
CA LEU A 87 1.75 5.55 -5.48
C LEU A 87 2.77 6.00 -4.42
N GLY A 88 4.06 5.77 -4.67
CA GLY A 88 5.15 6.26 -3.83
C GLY A 88 5.67 7.61 -4.32
N VAL A 89 5.51 8.67 -3.52
CA VAL A 89 6.01 10.02 -3.83
C VAL A 89 7.27 10.30 -3.01
N GLU A 90 8.38 10.62 -3.66
CA GLU A 90 9.65 10.89 -2.98
C GLU A 90 10.47 11.97 -3.71
N LYS A 91 10.76 13.08 -3.04
CA LYS A 91 11.51 14.20 -3.64
C LYS A 91 13.01 13.95 -3.74
N ASN A 92 13.57 13.10 -2.87
CA ASN A 92 15.01 12.86 -2.83
C ASN A 92 15.42 11.87 -3.94
N PRO A 93 16.15 12.30 -4.98
CA PRO A 93 16.49 11.45 -6.12
C PRO A 93 17.33 10.23 -5.72
N ASN A 94 18.14 10.32 -4.66
CA ASN A 94 18.92 9.19 -4.16
C ASN A 94 18.02 8.09 -3.56
N ALA A 95 16.96 8.51 -2.86
CA ALA A 95 15.97 7.60 -2.32
C ALA A 95 15.14 6.98 -3.46
N VAL A 96 14.75 7.76 -4.47
CA VAL A 96 14.05 7.28 -5.68
C VAL A 96 14.83 6.17 -6.39
N ILE A 97 16.15 6.31 -6.55
CA ILE A 97 17.00 5.26 -7.15
C ILE A 97 16.90 3.97 -6.34
N THR A 98 17.04 4.07 -5.01
CA THR A 98 16.94 2.91 -4.12
C THR A 98 15.55 2.29 -4.16
N LEU A 99 14.52 3.13 -4.18
CA LEU A 99 13.12 2.72 -4.23
C LEU A 99 12.78 1.99 -5.53
N ARG A 100 13.23 2.49 -6.68
CA ARG A 100 13.07 1.81 -7.98
C ARG A 100 13.83 0.49 -8.05
N ASN A 101 15.05 0.44 -7.53
CA ASN A 101 15.79 -0.82 -7.41
C ASN A 101 15.02 -1.81 -6.55
N ARG A 102 14.50 -1.36 -5.41
CA ARG A 102 13.69 -2.18 -4.50
C ARG A 102 12.41 -2.70 -5.17
N GLN A 103 11.72 -1.87 -5.95
CA GLN A 103 10.55 -2.26 -6.72
C GLN A 103 10.84 -3.45 -7.66
N VAL A 104 12.02 -3.46 -8.29
CA VAL A 104 12.47 -4.55 -9.16
C VAL A 104 12.85 -5.78 -8.33
N THR A 105 13.69 -5.62 -7.31
CA THR A 105 14.22 -6.75 -6.52
C THR A 105 13.15 -7.47 -5.73
N GLU A 106 12.18 -6.73 -5.18
CA GLU A 106 11.04 -7.30 -4.44
C GLU A 106 9.83 -7.60 -5.34
N GLN A 107 9.97 -7.41 -6.67
CA GLN A 107 8.94 -7.78 -7.65
C GLN A 107 7.58 -7.15 -7.37
N TRP A 108 7.57 -5.88 -6.96
CA TRP A 108 6.33 -5.16 -6.69
C TRP A 108 5.51 -4.98 -7.97
N GLY A 109 6.18 -4.87 -9.13
CA GLY A 109 5.56 -4.80 -10.44
C GLY A 109 4.72 -3.53 -10.63
N GLU A 110 3.63 -3.64 -11.39
CA GLU A 110 2.72 -2.54 -11.70
C GLU A 110 1.83 -2.12 -10.52
N ARG A 111 1.83 -2.90 -9.43
CA ARG A 111 1.14 -2.54 -8.18
C ARG A 111 1.77 -1.35 -7.47
N VAL A 112 2.96 -0.91 -7.89
CA VAL A 112 3.63 0.25 -7.33
C VAL A 112 4.04 1.20 -8.45
N GLN A 113 3.67 2.48 -8.33
CA GLN A 113 4.15 3.56 -9.18
C GLN A 113 5.03 4.49 -8.34
N VAL A 114 6.24 4.80 -8.83
CA VAL A 114 7.17 5.72 -8.15
C VAL A 114 7.19 7.07 -8.84
N LEU A 115 6.77 8.12 -8.13
CA LEU A 115 6.86 9.51 -8.54
C LEU A 115 8.01 10.18 -7.78
N GLY A 116 9.04 10.60 -8.52
CA GLY A 116 10.29 11.16 -7.99
C GLY A 116 10.54 12.58 -8.44
#